data_AF-A0A7C4ZNR3-F1
#
_entry.id   AF-A0A7C4ZNR3-F1
#
_cell.length_a   1.000
_cell.length_b   1.000
_cell.length_c   1.000
_cell.angle_alpha   90.00
_cell.angle_beta   90.00
_cell.angle_gamma   90.00
#
_symmetry.space_group_name_H-M   'P 1'
#
loop_
_entity.id
_entity.type
_entity.pdbx_description
1 polymer ?
#
loop_
_entity_poly.entity_id
_entity_poly.type
_entity_poly.pdbx_seq_one_letter_code
_entity_poly.pdbx_strand_id
1 'polypeptide(L)'
;MLKRAENDIIIGIVEYNSEGKMPGKGEIECLFHLFNNPLLDIIVPPIVPKLPCEDYIKFLDEFIDIFQTCSFHAILVPVIPHYSVIDISRLFEYYAKKDEVSKNFVCADFNGGNAISQYTFVSKIVRESQKFEREFGEPCLRYAINLKYGKATKKQYVVPAKDIIIFAMGFDLFGANHKLIPRLDYVGDYDLATKIFNRVDYGYYSLEMAGNAVSDIGDYEVKLADVLEKKISAKVFNAERHGLESLEISKSINEQRLSKYIKSKSKVTEDEKTLRKIFKVNEEAYKGNLLKYIH
;
A
#
# COMPACT_ATOMS: atom_id res chain seq x y z
N MET A 1 9.09 2.36 -23.32
CA MET A 1 7.92 3.00 -22.68
C MET A 1 6.74 2.09 -22.91
N LEU A 2 6.09 1.60 -21.85
CA LEU A 2 4.82 0.87 -21.98
C LEU A 2 3.78 1.87 -22.51
N LYS A 3 3.00 1.48 -23.53
CA LYS A 3 1.85 2.27 -23.98
C LYS A 3 0.83 2.30 -22.84
N ARG A 4 0.22 3.47 -22.59
CA ARG A 4 -0.89 3.63 -21.65
C ARG A 4 -2.01 2.67 -22.05
N ALA A 5 -2.55 1.90 -21.09
CA ALA A 5 -3.75 1.13 -21.36
C ALA A 5 -4.97 2.07 -21.32
N GLU A 6 -5.96 1.84 -22.17
CA GLU A 6 -7.17 2.71 -22.25
C GLU A 6 -7.92 2.83 -20.91
N ASN A 7 -7.68 1.92 -19.96
CA ASN A 7 -8.36 1.84 -18.67
C ASN A 7 -7.42 2.09 -17.46
N ASP A 8 -6.28 2.77 -17.64
CA ASP A 8 -5.38 3.10 -16.53
C ASP A 8 -6.01 4.15 -15.60
N ILE A 9 -6.11 3.83 -14.30
CA ILE A 9 -6.48 4.77 -13.22
C ILE A 9 -5.22 5.45 -12.68
N ILE A 10 -5.18 6.78 -12.69
CA ILE A 10 -4.02 7.55 -12.26
C ILE A 10 -4.33 8.25 -10.93
N ILE A 11 -3.50 7.96 -9.92
CA ILE A 11 -3.64 8.47 -8.57
C ILE A 11 -2.54 9.50 -8.30
N GLY A 12 -2.94 10.71 -7.93
CA GLY A 12 -2.03 11.78 -7.50
C GLY A 12 -1.70 11.65 -6.01
N ILE A 13 -0.42 11.51 -5.68
CA ILE A 13 0.07 11.48 -4.30
C ILE A 13 1.24 12.44 -4.17
N VAL A 14 1.18 13.32 -3.16
CA VAL A 14 2.24 14.27 -2.83
C VAL A 14 2.61 14.12 -1.36
N GLU A 15 3.91 14.08 -1.08
CA GLU A 15 4.43 14.22 0.28
C GLU A 15 5.13 15.58 0.40
N TYR A 16 4.71 16.39 1.38
CA TYR A 16 5.25 17.72 1.64
C TYR A 16 5.91 17.78 3.01
N ASN A 17 7.24 17.92 3.03
CA ASN A 17 7.97 18.04 4.29
C ASN A 17 8.02 19.50 4.77
N SER A 18 7.06 19.87 5.63
CA SER A 18 7.01 21.17 6.30
C SER A 18 7.75 21.20 7.65
N GLU A 19 8.55 20.16 7.94
CA GLU A 19 9.21 19.96 9.24
C GLU A 19 8.24 19.93 10.44
N GLY A 20 7.00 19.49 10.20
CA GLY A 20 5.95 19.39 11.23
C GLY A 20 5.18 20.70 11.47
N LYS A 21 5.39 21.73 10.64
CA LYS A 21 4.60 22.97 10.68
C LYS A 21 3.38 22.84 9.77
N MET A 22 2.26 23.44 10.16
CA MET A 22 1.10 23.50 9.27
C MET A 22 1.45 24.37 8.06
N PRO A 23 1.27 23.87 6.82
CA PRO A 23 1.48 24.68 5.63
C PRO A 23 0.54 25.89 5.63
N GLY A 24 1.03 27.06 5.23
CA GLY A 24 0.18 28.24 5.07
C GLY A 24 -0.65 28.16 3.79
N LYS A 25 -1.76 28.91 3.73
CA LYS A 25 -2.72 28.88 2.61
C LYS A 25 -2.07 28.92 1.20
N GLY A 26 -1.07 29.79 0.98
CA GLY A 26 -0.37 29.85 -0.31
C GLY A 26 0.48 28.62 -0.63
N GLU A 27 1.02 27.94 0.38
CA GLU A 27 1.69 26.64 0.20
C GLU A 27 0.66 25.54 -0.13
N ILE A 28 -0.51 25.55 0.52
CA ILE A 28 -1.59 24.59 0.24
C ILE A 28 -2.09 24.76 -1.19
N GLU A 29 -2.29 26.00 -1.65
CA GLU A 29 -2.67 26.30 -3.04
C GLU A 29 -1.60 25.84 -4.04
N CYS A 30 -0.32 26.06 -3.72
CA CYS A 30 0.79 25.54 -4.52
C CYS A 30 0.78 24.00 -4.59
N LEU A 31 0.61 23.31 -3.46
CA LEU A 31 0.49 21.86 -3.40
C LEU A 31 -0.70 21.35 -4.21
N PHE A 32 -1.83 22.06 -4.16
CA PHE A 32 -3.00 21.74 -4.96
C PHE A 32 -2.70 21.85 -6.47
N HIS A 33 -2.01 22.91 -6.89
CA HIS A 33 -1.63 23.09 -8.30
C HIS A 33 -0.71 22.01 -8.85
N LEU A 34 0.04 21.30 -8.01
CA LEU A 34 0.81 20.12 -8.44
C LEU A 34 -0.10 19.00 -8.97
N PHE A 35 -1.36 18.96 -8.55
CA PHE A 35 -2.36 18.05 -9.05
C PHE A 35 -3.06 18.56 -10.32
N ASN A 36 -2.73 19.73 -10.88
CA ASN A 36 -3.40 20.24 -12.08
C ASN A 36 -2.98 19.48 -13.35
N ASN A 37 -3.43 18.23 -13.46
CA ASN A 37 -3.16 17.35 -14.58
C ASN A 37 -4.45 16.64 -15.01
N PRO A 38 -4.91 16.82 -16.27
CA PRO A 38 -6.18 16.26 -16.75
C PRO A 38 -6.19 14.73 -16.80
N LEU A 39 -5.05 14.08 -16.59
CA LEU A 39 -4.94 12.63 -16.55
C LEU A 39 -5.17 12.06 -15.15
N LEU A 40 -5.24 12.88 -14.09
CA LEU A 40 -5.50 12.37 -12.75
C LEU A 40 -6.97 11.98 -12.59
N ASP A 41 -7.22 10.79 -12.06
CA ASP A 41 -8.56 10.28 -11.77
C ASP A 41 -8.87 10.35 -10.27
N ILE A 42 -7.84 10.20 -9.43
CA ILE A 42 -7.96 10.24 -7.97
C ILE A 42 -6.92 11.20 -7.40
N ILE A 43 -7.34 12.07 -6.50
CA ILE A 43 -6.47 12.91 -5.68
C ILE A 43 -6.50 12.40 -4.24
N VAL A 44 -5.31 12.30 -3.68
CA VAL A 44 -5.09 12.04 -2.26
C VAL A 44 -4.54 13.34 -1.65
N PRO A 45 -5.11 13.88 -0.54
CA PRO A 45 -4.56 15.04 0.12
C PRO A 45 -3.06 14.86 0.42
N PRO A 46 -2.24 15.92 0.35
CA PRO A 46 -0.82 15.79 0.62
C PRO A 46 -0.54 15.19 1.99
N ILE A 47 0.42 14.27 2.05
CA ILE A 47 0.95 13.74 3.30
C ILE A 47 1.93 14.77 3.83
N VAL A 48 1.70 15.27 5.06
CA VAL A 48 2.58 16.24 5.72
C VAL A 48 3.27 15.54 6.89
N PRO A 49 4.49 15.00 6.72
CA PRO A 49 5.15 14.23 7.76
C PRO A 49 5.34 15.04 9.05
N LYS A 50 5.17 14.38 10.19
CA LYS A 50 5.32 14.95 11.55
C LYS A 50 4.29 16.03 11.93
N LEU A 51 3.35 16.39 11.05
CA LEU A 51 2.28 17.30 11.42
C LEU A 51 1.34 16.61 12.44
N PRO A 52 1.03 17.23 13.59
CA PRO A 52 0.08 16.67 14.55
C PRO A 52 -1.31 16.44 13.92
N CYS A 53 -2.07 15.47 14.41
CA CYS A 53 -3.38 15.12 13.83
C CYS A 53 -4.35 16.32 13.78
N GLU A 54 -4.38 17.16 14.82
CA GLU A 54 -5.25 18.36 14.82
C GLU A 54 -4.92 19.33 13.71
N ASP A 55 -3.63 19.59 13.53
CA ASP A 55 -3.17 20.55 12.54
C ASP A 55 -3.28 19.94 11.13
N TYR A 56 -3.18 18.62 11.01
CA TYR A 56 -3.50 17.91 9.77
C TYR A 56 -4.99 18.02 9.41
N ILE A 57 -5.90 17.92 10.38
CA ILE A 57 -7.33 18.13 10.16
C ILE A 57 -7.60 19.56 9.66
N LYS A 58 -7.00 20.58 10.28
CA LYS A 58 -7.12 21.97 9.81
C LYS A 58 -6.56 22.16 8.40
N PHE A 59 -5.42 21.53 8.12
CA PHE A 59 -4.82 21.50 6.78
C PHE A 59 -5.78 20.85 5.76
N LEU A 60 -6.44 19.76 6.13
CA LEU A 60 -7.42 19.10 5.25
C LEU A 60 -8.62 20.01 4.97
N ASP A 61 -9.10 20.77 5.96
CA ASP A 61 -10.17 21.76 5.73
C ASP A 61 -9.75 22.80 4.69
N GLU A 62 -8.58 23.43 4.85
CA GLU A 62 -8.08 24.41 3.87
C GLU A 62 -7.83 23.78 2.49
N PHE A 63 -7.35 22.53 2.44
CA PHE A 63 -7.12 21.82 1.18
C PHE A 63 -8.44 21.47 0.46
N ILE A 64 -9.47 21.04 1.20
CA ILE A 64 -10.80 20.74 0.66
C ILE A 64 -11.46 22.02 0.15
N ASP A 65 -11.37 23.12 0.88
CA ASP A 65 -11.90 24.43 0.43
C ASP A 65 -11.30 24.83 -0.92
N ILE A 66 -9.98 24.66 -1.09
CA ILE A 66 -9.30 24.94 -2.37
C ILE A 66 -9.77 23.96 -3.46
N PHE A 67 -9.89 22.66 -3.15
CA PHE A 67 -10.40 21.65 -4.09
C PHE A 67 -11.79 22.02 -4.61
N GLN A 68 -12.70 22.50 -3.74
CA GLN A 68 -14.04 22.91 -4.14
C GLN A 68 -14.07 24.15 -5.04
N THR A 69 -13.10 25.06 -4.92
CA THR A 69 -13.02 26.25 -5.77
C THR A 69 -12.47 25.97 -7.18
N CYS A 70 -11.93 24.77 -7.41
CA CYS A 70 -11.32 24.39 -8.67
C CYS A 70 -12.22 23.43 -9.45
N SER A 71 -12.36 23.64 -10.76
CA SER A 71 -13.04 22.67 -11.64
C SER A 71 -12.10 21.51 -11.96
N PHE A 72 -11.99 20.56 -11.04
CA PHE A 72 -11.16 19.37 -11.21
C PHE A 72 -12.01 18.12 -11.45
N HIS A 73 -11.57 17.24 -12.36
CA HIS A 73 -12.27 15.98 -12.68
C HIS A 73 -12.01 14.90 -11.62
N ALA A 74 -10.81 14.87 -11.04
CA ALA A 74 -10.44 13.78 -10.15
C ALA A 74 -11.25 13.78 -8.85
N ILE A 75 -11.46 12.57 -8.35
CA ILE A 75 -12.17 12.31 -7.10
C ILE A 75 -11.19 12.47 -5.94
N LEU A 76 -11.59 13.25 -4.93
CA LEU A 76 -10.83 13.37 -3.69
C LEU A 76 -11.12 12.18 -2.77
N VAL A 77 -10.09 11.51 -2.27
CA VAL A 77 -10.24 10.34 -1.39
C VAL A 77 -9.48 10.52 -0.06
N PRO A 78 -9.92 9.85 1.03
CA PRO A 78 -9.22 9.84 2.31
C PRO A 78 -7.77 9.37 2.19
N VAL A 79 -6.90 10.05 2.94
CA VAL A 79 -5.56 9.57 3.26
C VAL A 79 -5.37 9.45 4.76
N ILE A 80 -4.76 8.35 5.18
CA ILE A 80 -4.40 8.09 6.56
C ILE A 80 -2.87 8.04 6.68
N PRO A 81 -2.23 9.14 7.11
CA PRO A 81 -0.82 9.14 7.44
C PRO A 81 -0.49 8.16 8.58
N HIS A 82 0.79 7.86 8.78
CA HIS A 82 1.25 6.95 9.84
C HIS A 82 1.12 7.57 11.24
N TYR A 83 -0.12 7.64 11.74
CA TYR A 83 -0.50 8.19 13.04
C TYR A 83 -0.75 7.11 14.10
N SER A 84 -0.99 7.55 15.34
CA SER A 84 -1.42 6.68 16.43
C SER A 84 -2.78 6.06 16.16
N VAL A 85 -3.08 4.91 16.80
CA VAL A 85 -4.38 4.23 16.64
C VAL A 85 -5.57 5.11 17.03
N ILE A 86 -5.38 6.01 18.00
CA ILE A 86 -6.42 6.95 18.44
C ILE A 86 -6.69 7.96 17.32
N ASP A 87 -5.65 8.60 16.82
CA ASP A 87 -5.73 9.61 15.76
C ASP A 87 -6.27 9.07 14.45
N ILE A 88 -5.98 7.80 14.12
CA ILE A 88 -6.59 7.14 12.95
C ILE A 88 -8.12 7.17 13.06
N SER A 89 -8.70 6.81 14.22
CA SER A 89 -10.16 6.88 14.41
C SER A 89 -10.69 8.28 14.15
N ARG A 90 -9.98 9.28 14.66
CA ARG A 90 -10.39 10.69 14.57
C ARG A 90 -10.36 11.17 13.12
N LEU A 91 -9.38 10.74 12.33
CA LEU A 91 -9.35 11.02 10.89
C LEU A 91 -10.48 10.33 10.13
N PHE A 92 -10.80 9.07 10.43
CA PHE A 92 -11.96 8.41 9.83
C PHE A 92 -13.27 9.14 10.20
N GLU A 93 -13.46 9.52 11.46
CA GLU A 93 -14.61 10.31 11.90
C GLU A 93 -14.67 11.69 11.23
N TYR A 94 -13.52 12.31 10.96
CA TYR A 94 -13.43 13.55 10.20
C TYR A 94 -13.91 13.32 8.75
N TYR A 95 -13.33 12.36 8.03
CA TYR A 95 -13.69 12.07 6.63
C TYR A 95 -15.15 11.62 6.47
N ALA A 96 -15.72 10.91 7.45
CA ALA A 96 -17.12 10.52 7.43
C ALA A 96 -18.07 11.72 7.33
N LYS A 97 -17.67 12.89 7.86
CA LYS A 97 -18.46 14.12 7.88
C LYS A 97 -18.21 15.04 6.69
N LYS A 98 -17.35 14.65 5.74
CA LYS A 98 -16.93 15.48 4.60
C LYS A 98 -17.53 14.96 3.31
N ASP A 99 -18.59 15.57 2.82
CA ASP A 99 -19.30 15.13 1.62
C ASP A 99 -18.44 15.17 0.35
N GLU A 100 -17.44 16.04 0.32
CA GLU A 100 -16.50 16.26 -0.77
C GLU A 100 -15.56 15.07 -1.02
N VAL A 101 -15.43 14.20 -0.01
CA VAL A 101 -14.45 13.12 0.00
C VAL A 101 -15.16 11.80 -0.30
N SER A 102 -14.66 11.02 -1.25
CA SER A 102 -15.22 9.71 -1.58
C SER A 102 -14.73 8.64 -0.61
N LYS A 103 -15.65 8.01 0.13
CA LYS A 103 -15.32 7.05 1.21
C LYS A 103 -15.12 5.61 0.73
N ASN A 104 -15.34 5.35 -0.56
CA ASN A 104 -15.16 4.04 -1.19
C ASN A 104 -13.70 3.70 -1.54
N PHE A 105 -12.77 4.60 -1.22
CA PHE A 105 -11.34 4.40 -1.44
C PHE A 105 -10.59 5.00 -0.27
N VAL A 106 -9.65 4.29 0.36
CA VAL A 106 -8.82 4.82 1.44
C VAL A 106 -7.36 4.55 1.14
N CYS A 107 -6.56 5.61 1.11
CA CYS A 107 -5.11 5.52 0.98
C CYS A 107 -4.46 5.53 2.37
N ALA A 108 -3.55 4.59 2.65
CA ALA A 108 -2.86 4.50 3.94
C ALA A 108 -1.34 4.52 3.77
N ASP A 109 -0.67 5.47 4.42
CA ASP A 109 0.79 5.60 4.39
C ASP A 109 1.45 4.75 5.47
N PHE A 110 2.25 3.77 5.04
CA PHE A 110 3.04 2.90 5.93
C PHE A 110 4.36 3.54 6.36
N ASN A 111 4.67 4.74 5.86
CA ASN A 111 5.86 5.51 6.18
C ASN A 111 7.17 4.68 6.07
N GLY A 112 7.25 3.82 5.06
CA GLY A 112 8.41 2.97 4.81
C GLY A 112 8.54 1.75 5.74
N GLY A 113 7.52 1.40 6.52
CA GLY A 113 7.48 0.18 7.31
C GLY A 113 6.89 -1.02 6.57
N ASN A 114 6.62 -2.09 7.31
CA ASN A 114 6.04 -3.33 6.77
C ASN A 114 4.77 -3.72 7.54
N ALA A 115 3.85 -4.39 6.85
CA ALA A 115 2.53 -4.79 7.35
C ALA A 115 2.61 -5.57 8.67
N ILE A 116 3.58 -6.48 8.80
CA ILE A 116 3.76 -7.33 9.99
C ILE A 116 4.21 -6.52 11.22
N SER A 117 5.13 -5.57 11.04
CA SER A 117 5.59 -4.71 12.12
C SER A 117 4.50 -3.72 12.57
N GLN A 118 3.64 -3.31 11.64
CA GLN A 118 2.58 -2.32 11.85
C GLN A 118 1.18 -2.95 11.92
N TYR A 119 1.07 -4.20 12.38
CA TYR A 119 -0.21 -4.95 12.33
C TYR A 119 -1.36 -4.25 13.08
N THR A 120 -1.07 -3.45 14.11
CA THR A 120 -2.06 -2.65 14.84
C THR A 120 -2.59 -1.47 14.01
N PHE A 121 -1.73 -0.82 13.22
CA PHE A 121 -2.12 0.18 12.24
C PHE A 121 -3.02 -0.47 11.17
N VAL A 122 -2.58 -1.59 10.60
CA VAL A 122 -3.35 -2.35 9.60
C VAL A 122 -4.74 -2.73 10.13
N SER A 123 -4.82 -3.37 11.31
CA SER A 123 -6.08 -3.75 11.96
C SER A 123 -7.03 -2.56 12.12
N LYS A 124 -6.48 -1.41 12.55
CA LYS A 124 -7.27 -0.19 12.71
C LYS A 124 -7.83 0.31 11.37
N ILE A 125 -7.01 0.42 10.33
CA ILE A 125 -7.46 0.86 8.99
C ILE A 125 -8.58 -0.05 8.47
N VAL A 126 -8.38 -1.37 8.54
CA VAL A 126 -9.35 -2.34 8.01
C VAL A 126 -10.67 -2.22 8.78
N ARG A 127 -10.62 -2.15 10.12
CA ARG A 127 -11.83 -2.03 10.92
C ARG A 127 -12.60 -0.73 10.67
N GLU A 128 -11.92 0.40 10.56
CA GLU A 128 -12.58 1.69 10.32
C GLU A 128 -13.12 1.79 8.88
N SER A 129 -12.38 1.34 7.87
CA SER A 129 -12.89 1.28 6.48
C SER A 129 -14.09 0.32 6.33
N GLN A 130 -14.12 -0.80 7.06
CA GLN A 130 -15.33 -1.64 7.11
C GLN A 130 -16.52 -0.97 7.79
N LYS A 131 -16.30 0.02 8.67
CA LYS A 131 -17.42 0.84 9.16
C LYS A 131 -17.92 1.76 8.05
N PHE A 132 -17.03 2.38 7.27
CA PHE A 132 -17.44 3.13 6.07
C PHE A 132 -18.27 2.24 5.14
N GLU A 133 -17.82 1.02 4.85
CA GLU A 133 -18.57 0.08 4.00
C GLU A 133 -20.00 -0.16 4.50
N ARG A 134 -20.18 -0.33 5.81
CA ARG A 134 -21.51 -0.54 6.41
C ARG A 134 -22.36 0.72 6.46
N GLU A 135 -21.73 1.86 6.75
CA GLU A 135 -22.41 3.15 6.92
C GLU A 135 -22.88 3.72 5.58
N PHE A 136 -22.04 3.62 4.54
CA PHE A 136 -22.32 4.18 3.22
C PHE A 136 -22.85 3.15 2.22
N GLY A 137 -22.84 1.85 2.56
CA GLY A 137 -23.40 0.80 1.71
C GLY A 137 -22.58 0.50 0.45
N GLU A 138 -21.33 0.95 0.39
CA GLU A 138 -20.42 0.79 -0.75
C GLU A 138 -19.14 0.05 -0.34
N PRO A 139 -18.55 -0.82 -1.19
CA PRO A 139 -17.23 -1.38 -0.92
C PRO A 139 -16.16 -0.29 -0.76
N CYS A 140 -15.22 -0.48 0.17
CA CYS A 140 -14.12 0.44 0.38
C CYS A 140 -12.81 -0.22 -0.05
N LEU A 141 -12.24 0.28 -1.15
CA LEU A 141 -10.92 -0.13 -1.61
C LEU A 141 -9.83 0.44 -0.68
N ARG A 142 -8.94 -0.41 -0.20
CA ARG A 142 -7.82 -0.03 0.68
C ARG A 142 -6.50 -0.08 -0.08
N TYR A 143 -5.85 1.07 -0.21
CA TYR A 143 -4.59 1.23 -0.93
C TYR A 143 -3.44 1.56 0.01
N ALA A 144 -2.45 0.66 0.10
CA ALA A 144 -1.25 0.86 0.90
C ALA A 144 -0.14 1.57 0.11
N ILE A 145 0.43 2.64 0.64
CA ILE A 145 1.57 3.35 0.03
C ILE A 145 2.77 3.37 0.98
N ASN A 146 3.98 3.52 0.42
CA ASN A 146 5.24 3.40 1.16
C ASN A 146 5.39 2.12 1.98
N LEU A 147 4.83 1.02 1.49
CA LEU A 147 4.97 -0.30 2.09
C LEU A 147 6.28 -0.94 1.64
N LYS A 148 7.05 -1.47 2.59
CA LYS A 148 8.29 -2.21 2.32
C LYS A 148 8.15 -3.68 2.70
N TYR A 149 8.76 -4.57 1.91
CA TYR A 149 8.94 -5.96 2.29
C TYR A 149 9.98 -6.16 3.41
N GLY A 150 10.85 -5.18 3.65
CA GLY A 150 11.83 -5.18 4.73
C GLY A 150 13.11 -4.40 4.39
N LYS A 151 14.06 -4.33 5.33
CA LYS A 151 15.41 -3.81 5.06
C LYS A 151 16.23 -4.90 4.39
N ALA A 152 16.27 -4.91 3.05
CA ALA A 152 17.22 -5.77 2.34
C ALA A 152 18.65 -5.27 2.59
N THR A 153 19.49 -6.07 3.24
CA THR A 153 20.93 -5.81 3.28
C THR A 153 21.59 -6.42 2.03
N LYS A 154 22.68 -5.84 1.52
CA LYS A 154 23.40 -6.35 0.33
C LYS A 154 23.75 -7.86 0.44
N LYS A 155 23.91 -8.39 1.66
CA LYS A 155 24.30 -9.78 1.93
C LYS A 155 23.14 -10.80 1.87
N GLN A 156 21.89 -10.36 1.88
CA GLN A 156 20.75 -11.27 1.89
C GLN A 156 20.34 -11.58 0.46
N TYR A 157 20.59 -12.81 0.02
CA TYR A 157 20.11 -13.25 -1.29
C TYR A 157 18.58 -13.35 -1.34
N VAL A 158 17.95 -13.74 -0.24
CA VAL A 158 16.49 -13.88 -0.12
C VAL A 158 15.96 -13.02 1.02
N VAL A 159 14.84 -12.33 0.80
CA VAL A 159 14.12 -11.55 1.81
C VAL A 159 12.64 -11.94 1.81
N PRO A 160 12.00 -12.18 2.96
CA PRO A 160 10.56 -12.47 3.00
C PRO A 160 9.72 -11.32 2.42
N ALA A 161 8.72 -11.64 1.62
CA ALA A 161 7.81 -10.70 0.98
C ALA A 161 6.71 -10.22 1.95
N LYS A 162 7.11 -9.46 2.97
CA LYS A 162 6.21 -8.98 4.04
C LYS A 162 5.18 -7.95 3.58
N ASP A 163 5.41 -7.33 2.43
CA ASP A 163 4.50 -6.42 1.75
C ASP A 163 3.29 -7.17 1.16
N ILE A 164 3.49 -8.29 0.47
CA ILE A 164 2.42 -9.12 -0.13
C ILE A 164 1.40 -9.59 0.91
N ILE A 165 1.85 -9.78 2.14
CA ILE A 165 0.98 -10.16 3.26
C ILE A 165 -0.12 -9.14 3.53
N ILE A 166 0.04 -7.89 3.11
CA ILE A 166 -0.97 -6.85 3.31
C ILE A 166 -2.32 -7.23 2.70
N PHE A 167 -2.32 -7.98 1.58
CA PHE A 167 -3.54 -8.49 0.96
C PHE A 167 -4.28 -9.47 1.87
N ALA A 168 -3.53 -10.40 2.49
CA ALA A 168 -4.08 -11.35 3.46
C ALA A 168 -4.51 -10.68 4.78
N MET A 169 -4.11 -9.43 5.00
CA MET A 169 -4.49 -8.62 6.15
C MET A 169 -5.63 -7.64 5.82
N GLY A 170 -6.21 -7.70 4.62
CA GLY A 170 -7.43 -6.99 4.26
C GLY A 170 -7.25 -5.77 3.35
N PHE A 171 -6.05 -5.47 2.86
CA PHE A 171 -5.87 -4.45 1.83
C PHE A 171 -6.10 -5.01 0.43
N ASP A 172 -6.49 -4.15 -0.50
CA ASP A 172 -6.82 -4.55 -1.88
C ASP A 172 -5.66 -4.27 -2.84
N LEU A 173 -4.95 -3.16 -2.60
CA LEU A 173 -3.85 -2.67 -3.43
C LEU A 173 -2.66 -2.24 -2.57
N PHE A 174 -1.45 -2.33 -3.12
CA PHE A 174 -0.32 -1.55 -2.62
C PHE A 174 0.52 -0.96 -3.76
N GLY A 175 1.05 0.23 -3.50
CA GLY A 175 1.71 1.08 -4.48
C GLY A 175 3.22 1.15 -4.30
N ALA A 176 3.85 1.92 -5.19
CA ALA A 176 5.28 2.19 -5.12
C ALA A 176 5.66 2.93 -3.82
N ASN A 177 6.90 2.73 -3.38
CA ASN A 177 7.53 3.55 -2.37
C ASN A 177 7.92 4.89 -2.99
N HIS A 178 7.28 5.98 -2.57
CA HIS A 178 7.60 7.35 -3.04
C HIS A 178 8.59 8.07 -2.12
N LYS A 179 8.89 7.53 -0.93
CA LYS A 179 10.01 8.01 -0.10
C LYS A 179 11.35 7.60 -0.70
N LEU A 180 12.13 8.61 -1.11
CA LEU A 180 13.54 8.43 -1.43
C LEU A 180 14.28 7.93 -0.19
N ILE A 181 15.00 6.81 -0.32
CA ILE A 181 15.95 6.39 0.72
C ILE A 181 17.12 7.37 0.64
N PRO A 182 17.44 8.14 1.71
CA PRO A 182 18.57 9.04 1.69
C PRO A 182 19.83 8.25 1.34
N ARG A 183 20.50 8.62 0.24
CA ARG A 183 21.85 8.14 -0.04
C ARG A 183 22.76 8.85 0.96
N LEU A 184 23.38 8.10 1.87
CA LEU A 184 24.48 8.65 2.66
C LEU A 184 25.67 8.78 1.73
N ASP A 185 26.20 9.99 1.55
CA ASP A 185 27.28 10.31 0.60
C ASP A 185 28.56 9.45 0.77
N TYR A 186 28.72 8.82 1.94
CA TYR A 186 29.86 7.96 2.29
C TYR A 186 29.67 6.48 1.94
N VAL A 187 28.47 6.09 1.50
CA VAL A 187 28.14 4.71 1.15
C VAL A 187 28.10 4.66 -0.38
N GLY A 188 29.27 4.40 -0.99
CA GLY A 188 29.45 4.37 -2.46
C GLY A 188 28.39 3.57 -3.20
N ASP A 189 28.24 3.82 -4.51
CA ASP A 189 27.14 3.39 -5.39
C ASP A 189 26.25 2.28 -4.80
N TYR A 190 25.24 2.74 -4.07
CA TYR A 190 24.22 1.90 -3.48
C TYR A 190 23.14 1.65 -4.53
N ASP A 191 23.41 0.74 -5.47
CA ASP A 191 22.39 0.24 -6.39
C ASP A 191 21.66 -0.92 -5.72
N LEU A 192 20.49 -0.62 -5.14
CA LEU A 192 19.55 -1.65 -4.68
C LEU A 192 18.97 -2.33 -5.92
N ALA A 193 19.71 -3.32 -6.45
CA ALA A 193 19.20 -4.16 -7.51
C ALA A 193 17.83 -4.73 -7.08
N THR A 194 16.81 -4.50 -7.90
CA THR A 194 15.44 -4.95 -7.62
C THR A 194 15.44 -6.47 -7.52
N LYS A 195 14.96 -6.99 -6.38
CA LYS A 195 14.82 -8.44 -6.16
C LYS A 195 13.55 -8.94 -6.84
N ILE A 196 13.56 -10.21 -7.24
CA ILE A 196 12.48 -10.89 -7.96
C ILE A 196 11.56 -11.58 -6.97
N PHE A 197 10.27 -11.28 -7.05
CA PHE A 197 9.26 -11.91 -6.21
C PHE A 197 8.97 -13.34 -6.67
N ASN A 198 9.00 -14.28 -5.73
CA ASN A 198 8.55 -15.65 -5.94
C ASN A 198 7.21 -15.89 -5.23
N ARG A 199 6.15 -16.10 -6.03
CA ARG A 199 4.79 -16.38 -5.52
C ARG A 199 4.67 -17.72 -4.82
N VAL A 200 5.56 -18.68 -5.11
CA VAL A 200 5.49 -20.03 -4.56
C VAL A 200 5.75 -20.02 -3.06
N ASP A 201 6.79 -19.30 -2.62
CA ASP A 201 7.27 -19.34 -1.24
C ASP A 201 7.18 -18.00 -0.50
N TYR A 202 6.90 -16.90 -1.21
CA TYR A 202 6.93 -15.51 -0.74
C TYR A 202 8.33 -14.99 -0.39
N GLY A 203 9.33 -15.36 -1.19
CA GLY A 203 10.66 -14.76 -1.14
C GLY A 203 10.89 -13.73 -2.25
N TYR A 204 11.59 -12.65 -1.91
CA TYR A 204 12.26 -11.78 -2.86
C TYR A 204 13.71 -12.24 -3.05
N TYR A 205 14.04 -12.71 -4.25
CA TYR A 205 15.33 -13.28 -4.60
C TYR A 205 16.22 -12.27 -5.34
N SER A 206 17.52 -12.23 -5.05
CA SER A 206 18.48 -11.55 -5.92
C SER A 206 18.47 -12.17 -7.32
N LEU A 207 18.76 -11.36 -8.34
CA LEU A 207 18.85 -11.82 -9.73
C LEU A 207 19.77 -13.03 -9.89
N GLU A 208 20.88 -13.06 -9.16
CA GLU A 208 21.84 -14.18 -9.14
C GLU A 208 21.22 -15.53 -8.73
N MET A 209 20.22 -15.51 -7.85
CA MET A 209 19.53 -16.73 -7.41
C MET A 209 18.22 -16.96 -8.15
N ALA A 210 17.64 -15.92 -8.73
CA ALA A 210 16.30 -15.95 -9.27
C ALA A 210 16.15 -17.01 -10.37
N GLY A 211 17.13 -17.14 -11.26
CA GLY A 211 17.09 -18.11 -12.37
C GLY A 211 16.97 -19.58 -11.93
N ASN A 212 17.39 -19.92 -10.71
CA ASN A 212 17.30 -21.28 -10.17
C ASN A 212 16.19 -21.45 -9.13
N ALA A 213 15.82 -20.37 -8.43
CA ALA A 213 14.91 -20.43 -7.29
C ALA A 213 13.47 -20.03 -7.63
N VAL A 214 13.27 -19.23 -8.70
CA VAL A 214 11.96 -18.72 -9.10
C VAL A 214 11.42 -19.55 -10.24
N SER A 215 10.31 -20.24 -10.00
CA SER A 215 9.60 -20.98 -11.03
C SER A 215 8.76 -20.03 -11.88
N ASP A 216 8.98 -20.04 -13.19
CA ASP A 216 8.28 -19.20 -14.17
C ASP A 216 7.45 -20.04 -15.16
N ILE A 217 6.76 -21.06 -14.64
CA ILE A 217 6.03 -22.06 -15.45
C ILE A 217 4.64 -21.55 -15.88
N GLY A 218 4.19 -20.40 -15.38
CA GLY A 218 2.87 -19.83 -15.67
C GLY A 218 2.79 -19.09 -17.01
N ASP A 219 1.56 -18.91 -17.49
CA ASP A 219 1.29 -18.06 -18.65
C ASP A 219 1.27 -16.58 -18.24
N TYR A 220 2.48 -16.04 -18.15
CA TYR A 220 2.75 -14.67 -17.74
C TYR A 220 3.15 -13.79 -18.92
N GLU A 221 2.76 -12.52 -18.90
CA GLU A 221 3.14 -11.53 -19.91
C GLU A 221 4.63 -11.17 -19.80
N VAL A 222 5.15 -11.03 -18.57
CA VAL A 222 6.57 -10.75 -18.34
C VAL A 222 7.26 -12.03 -17.86
N LYS A 223 8.18 -12.55 -18.67
CA LYS A 223 8.94 -13.75 -18.33
C LYS A 223 10.18 -13.41 -17.51
N LEU A 224 10.58 -14.34 -16.65
CA LEU A 224 11.80 -14.24 -15.85
C LEU A 224 13.04 -14.13 -16.74
N ALA A 225 13.06 -14.85 -17.87
CA ALA A 225 14.15 -14.78 -18.85
C ALA A 225 14.40 -13.34 -19.33
N ASP A 226 13.33 -12.59 -19.62
CA ASP A 226 13.42 -11.19 -20.04
C ASP A 226 14.02 -10.29 -18.95
N VAL A 227 13.74 -10.59 -17.68
CA VAL A 227 14.28 -9.86 -16.53
C VAL A 227 15.76 -10.16 -16.30
N LEU A 228 16.17 -11.42 -16.49
CA LEU A 228 17.56 -11.84 -16.37
C LEU A 228 18.42 -11.20 -17.46
N GLU A 229 17.88 -11.01 -18.66
CA GLU A 229 18.53 -10.27 -19.76
C GLU A 229 18.49 -8.74 -19.51
N LYS A 230 17.30 -8.22 -19.16
CA LYS A 230 17.03 -6.78 -19.00
C LYS A 230 16.55 -6.49 -17.58
N LYS A 231 17.51 -6.21 -16.71
CA LYS A 231 17.26 -5.91 -15.28
C LYS A 231 16.19 -4.84 -15.03
N ILE A 232 16.00 -3.90 -15.96
CA ILE A 232 14.98 -2.85 -15.87
C ILE A 232 13.55 -3.40 -15.84
N SER A 233 13.31 -4.60 -16.39
CA SER A 233 12.01 -5.26 -16.42
C SER A 233 11.59 -5.86 -15.08
N ALA A 234 12.50 -5.93 -14.08
CA ALA A 234 12.22 -6.52 -12.77
C ALA A 234 11.04 -5.86 -12.04
N LYS A 235 10.86 -4.54 -12.21
CA LYS A 235 9.74 -3.81 -11.61
C LYS A 235 8.40 -4.24 -12.21
N VAL A 236 8.34 -4.38 -13.53
CA VAL A 236 7.12 -4.77 -14.26
C VAL A 236 6.79 -6.23 -13.97
N PHE A 237 7.80 -7.10 -13.94
CA PHE A 237 7.66 -8.50 -13.53
C PHE A 237 7.04 -8.61 -12.13
N ASN A 238 7.59 -7.90 -11.14
CA ASN A 238 7.06 -7.93 -9.78
C ASN A 238 5.64 -7.37 -9.73
N ALA A 239 5.35 -6.27 -10.44
CA ALA A 239 4.01 -5.68 -10.48
C ALA A 239 2.96 -6.67 -10.99
N GLU A 240 3.25 -7.38 -12.10
CA GLU A 240 2.39 -8.44 -12.63
C GLU A 240 2.17 -9.54 -11.58
N ARG A 241 3.27 -10.04 -10.97
CA ARG A 241 3.19 -11.09 -9.96
C ARG A 241 2.43 -10.65 -8.71
N HIS A 242 2.52 -9.39 -8.29
CA HIS A 242 1.77 -8.84 -7.17
C HIS A 242 0.28 -8.77 -7.49
N GLY A 243 -0.09 -8.34 -8.70
CA GLY A 243 -1.48 -8.30 -9.15
C GLY A 243 -2.12 -9.69 -9.16
N LEU A 244 -1.43 -10.67 -9.74
CA LEU A 244 -1.89 -12.07 -9.74
C LEU A 244 -2.00 -12.66 -8.32
N GLU A 245 -1.11 -12.24 -7.42
CA GLU A 245 -1.15 -12.69 -6.03
C GLU A 245 -2.31 -12.06 -5.24
N SER A 246 -2.63 -10.79 -5.47
CA SER A 246 -3.81 -10.14 -4.91
C SER A 246 -5.09 -10.90 -5.30
N LEU A 247 -5.21 -11.29 -6.57
CA LEU A 247 -6.35 -12.07 -7.07
C LEU A 247 -6.44 -13.46 -6.41
N GLU A 248 -5.32 -14.18 -6.27
CA GLU A 248 -5.31 -15.50 -5.65
C GLU A 248 -5.63 -15.46 -4.14
N ILE A 249 -5.15 -14.42 -3.44
CA ILE A 249 -5.49 -14.18 -2.03
C ILE A 249 -6.97 -13.85 -1.88
N SER A 250 -7.51 -12.96 -2.72
CA SER A 250 -8.94 -12.64 -2.75
C SER A 250 -9.80 -13.87 -2.99
N LYS A 251 -9.44 -14.69 -3.98
CA LYS A 251 -10.08 -16.00 -4.23
C LYS A 251 -9.99 -16.91 -3.00
N SER A 252 -8.83 -17.01 -2.36
CA SER A 252 -8.63 -17.82 -1.16
C SER A 252 -9.45 -17.34 0.04
N ILE A 253 -9.70 -16.03 0.17
CA ILE A 253 -10.60 -15.44 1.16
C ILE A 253 -12.04 -15.89 0.89
N ASN A 254 -12.51 -15.72 -0.34
CA ASN A 254 -13.87 -16.08 -0.75
C ASN A 254 -14.15 -17.58 -0.62
N GLU A 255 -13.16 -18.41 -0.94
CA GLU A 255 -13.20 -19.88 -0.82
C GLU A 255 -12.87 -20.39 0.59
N GLN A 256 -12.72 -19.51 1.57
CA GLN A 256 -12.47 -19.86 2.99
C GLN A 256 -11.20 -20.69 3.22
N ARG A 257 -10.23 -20.60 2.30
CA ARG A 257 -8.97 -21.36 2.36
C ARG A 257 -7.73 -20.48 2.60
N LEU A 258 -7.91 -19.22 2.96
CA LEU A 258 -6.80 -18.27 3.19
C LEU A 258 -5.76 -18.83 4.16
N SER A 259 -6.20 -19.43 5.27
CA SER A 259 -5.30 -20.02 6.28
C SER A 259 -4.40 -21.11 5.69
N LYS A 260 -4.99 -22.04 4.94
CA LYS A 260 -4.27 -23.11 4.22
C LYS A 260 -3.33 -22.53 3.16
N TYR A 261 -3.81 -21.54 2.41
CA TYR A 261 -3.03 -20.90 1.35
C TYR A 261 -1.78 -20.19 1.89
N ILE A 262 -1.92 -19.34 2.90
CA ILE A 262 -0.79 -18.62 3.51
C ILE A 262 0.19 -19.57 4.19
N LYS A 263 -0.28 -20.63 4.84
CA LYS A 263 0.57 -21.67 5.45
C LYS A 263 1.36 -22.49 4.42
N SER A 264 0.98 -22.47 3.14
CA SER A 264 1.78 -23.11 2.08
C SER A 264 3.04 -22.32 1.69
N LYS A 265 3.14 -21.05 2.10
CA LYS A 265 4.23 -20.14 1.71
C LYS A 265 5.38 -20.24 2.70
N SER A 266 6.44 -20.96 2.34
CA SER A 266 7.49 -21.33 3.30
C SER A 266 8.17 -20.13 3.97
N LYS A 267 8.39 -19.01 3.25
CA LYS A 267 8.98 -17.77 3.83
C LYS A 267 8.08 -17.03 4.80
N VAL A 268 6.79 -17.34 4.81
CA VAL A 268 5.83 -16.82 5.80
C VAL A 268 5.84 -17.71 7.05
N THR A 269 5.93 -19.03 6.87
CA THR A 269 5.90 -19.99 7.97
C THR A 269 7.21 -20.10 8.75
N GLU A 270 8.32 -19.59 8.21
CA GLU A 270 9.62 -19.51 8.91
C GLU A 270 9.52 -18.70 10.24
N ASP A 271 8.56 -17.79 10.36
CA ASP A 271 8.30 -17.03 11.59
C ASP A 271 6.84 -17.16 12.04
N GLU A 272 6.59 -17.98 13.06
CA GLU A 272 5.24 -18.13 13.63
C GLU A 272 4.58 -16.81 14.04
N LYS A 273 5.37 -15.80 14.45
CA LYS A 273 4.82 -14.49 14.85
C LYS A 273 4.15 -13.80 13.67
N THR A 274 4.64 -14.03 12.45
CA THR A 274 4.07 -13.48 11.22
C THR A 274 2.65 -14.04 11.02
N LEU A 275 2.48 -15.36 11.07
CA LEU A 275 1.16 -16.01 10.97
C LEU A 275 0.19 -15.52 12.05
N ARG A 276 0.63 -15.48 13.32
CA ARG A 276 -0.21 -15.03 14.44
C ARG A 276 -0.73 -13.60 14.21
N LYS A 277 0.10 -12.70 13.67
CA LYS A 277 -0.30 -11.32 13.37
C LYS A 277 -1.30 -11.23 12.23
N ILE A 278 -1.13 -12.02 11.15
CA ILE A 278 -2.08 -12.08 10.04
C ILE A 278 -3.45 -12.49 10.56
N PHE A 279 -3.51 -13.59 11.32
CA PHE A 279 -4.78 -14.11 11.85
C PHE A 279 -5.40 -13.18 12.89
N LYS A 280 -4.59 -12.52 13.73
CA LYS A 280 -5.08 -11.51 14.68
C LYS A 280 -5.76 -10.32 13.98
N VAL A 281 -5.19 -9.82 12.88
CA VAL A 281 -5.84 -8.74 12.10
C VAL A 281 -7.16 -9.20 11.53
N ASN A 282 -7.21 -10.42 10.96
CA ASN A 282 -8.45 -10.97 10.44
C ASN A 282 -9.51 -11.16 11.55
N GLU A 283 -9.12 -11.70 12.71
CA GLU A 283 -10.04 -11.87 13.85
C GLU A 283 -10.58 -10.53 14.36
N GLU A 284 -9.72 -9.51 14.49
CA GLU A 284 -10.11 -8.19 14.98
C GLU A 284 -11.00 -7.42 13.99
N ALA A 285 -10.75 -7.56 12.69
CA ALA A 285 -11.52 -6.93 11.64
C ALA A 285 -12.89 -7.61 11.43
N TYR A 286 -12.90 -8.95 11.34
CA TYR A 286 -14.08 -9.71 10.90
C TYR A 286 -14.94 -10.29 12.04
N LYS A 287 -15.04 -9.60 13.18
CA LYS A 287 -15.83 -10.00 14.38
C LYS A 287 -17.32 -10.34 14.12
N GLY A 288 -17.83 -10.24 12.89
CA GLY A 288 -19.16 -10.67 12.48
C GLY A 288 -19.29 -12.07 11.85
N ASN A 289 -18.21 -12.81 11.53
CA ASN A 289 -18.34 -14.17 10.97
C ASN A 289 -17.06 -15.02 11.07
N LEU A 290 -16.62 -15.31 12.30
CA LEU A 290 -15.42 -16.13 12.57
C LEU A 290 -15.49 -17.58 12.04
N LEU A 291 -16.70 -18.10 11.80
CA LEU A 291 -16.90 -19.46 11.28
C LEU A 291 -16.39 -19.65 9.84
N LYS A 292 -16.15 -18.56 9.08
CA LYS A 292 -15.63 -18.64 7.70
C LYS A 292 -14.11 -18.80 7.58
N TYR A 293 -13.34 -18.70 8.68
CA TYR A 293 -11.88 -18.60 8.62
C TYR A 293 -11.11 -19.64 9.44
N ILE A 294 -11.80 -20.52 10.17
CA ILE A 294 -11.18 -21.42 11.17
C ILE A 294 -11.31 -22.93 10.84
N HIS A 295 -11.73 -23.31 9.62
CA HIS A 295 -11.73 -24.73 9.22
C HIS A 295 -10.84 -24.98 7.98
#